data_AF-A0A944I6G7-F1
#
_entry.id   AF-A0A944I6G7-F1
#
_cell.length_a   1.000
_cell.length_b   1.000
_cell.length_c   1.000
_cell.angle_alpha   90.00
_cell.angle_beta   90.00
_cell.angle_gamma   90.00
#
_symmetry.space_group_name_H-M   'P 1'
#
loop_
_entity.id
_entity.type
_entity.pdbx_description
1 polymer ?
#
loop_
_entity_poly.entity_id
_entity_poly.type
_entity_poly.pdbx_seq_one_letter_code
_entity_poly.pdbx_strand_id
1 'polypeptide(L)'
;MGLYRQDGTRITKAAFPAAALDDPPVRVTEDIYVSEPYGRGDGQPEGSKRFLLYQAGTVVPRSNIDRAFTAATVNAISPTKGSAAGGTTITIKGEHLDGVSAVSFGATAGTELRIHSANELTVKTPSGEAGAVTVELADDSGLISKTSGFTYEAPAGG
;
A
#
# COMPACT_ATOMS: atom_id res chain seq x y z
N MET A 1 0.36 2.34 -8.45
CA MET A 1 0.53 1.37 -9.56
C MET A 1 -0.10 0.06 -9.14
N GLY A 2 -0.91 -0.60 -9.98
CA GLY A 2 -1.51 -1.89 -9.65
C GLY A 2 -1.45 -2.88 -10.81
N LEU A 3 -1.38 -4.17 -10.52
CA LEU A 3 -1.50 -5.23 -11.53
C LEU A 3 -2.98 -5.62 -11.71
N TYR A 4 -3.40 -5.82 -12.95
CA TYR A 4 -4.77 -6.19 -13.31
C TYR A 4 -4.78 -7.37 -14.27
N ARG A 5 -5.80 -8.20 -14.18
CA ARG A 5 -6.13 -9.23 -15.18
C ARG A 5 -6.80 -8.60 -16.39
N GLN A 6 -6.85 -9.34 -17.49
CA GLN A 6 -7.61 -8.97 -18.68
C GLN A 6 -9.10 -8.69 -18.38
N ASP A 7 -9.67 -9.43 -17.44
CA ASP A 7 -11.06 -9.28 -16.96
C ASP A 7 -11.29 -7.99 -16.13
N GLY A 8 -10.21 -7.27 -15.79
CA GLY A 8 -10.26 -6.06 -14.96
C GLY A 8 -10.16 -6.33 -13.46
N THR A 9 -10.05 -7.58 -13.03
CA THR A 9 -9.77 -7.95 -11.64
C THR A 9 -8.37 -7.50 -11.23
N ARG A 10 -8.24 -6.87 -10.07
CA ARG A 10 -6.95 -6.46 -9.50
C ARG A 10 -6.18 -7.68 -8.97
N ILE A 11 -4.91 -7.82 -9.32
CA ILE A 11 -4.05 -8.95 -8.97
C ILE A 11 -3.12 -8.52 -7.84
N THR A 12 -3.27 -9.13 -6.67
CA THR A 12 -2.35 -8.94 -5.54
C THR A 12 -1.18 -9.90 -5.58
N LYS A 13 -0.07 -9.56 -4.93
CA LYS A 13 1.09 -10.47 -4.78
C LYS A 13 0.72 -11.85 -4.25
N ALA A 14 -0.31 -11.94 -3.42
CA ALA A 14 -0.83 -13.20 -2.87
C ALA A 14 -1.49 -14.11 -3.91
N ALA A 15 -1.90 -13.56 -5.07
CA ALA A 15 -2.49 -14.33 -6.16
C ALA A 15 -1.47 -15.23 -6.90
N PHE A 16 -0.17 -15.06 -6.64
CA PHE A 16 0.88 -15.90 -7.21
C PHE A 16 1.27 -17.01 -6.21
N PRO A 17 0.79 -18.25 -6.41
CA PRO A 17 1.06 -19.35 -5.50
C PRO A 17 2.55 -19.64 -5.44
N ALA A 18 3.13 -19.64 -4.23
CA ALA A 18 4.51 -20.00 -3.99
C ALA A 18 4.67 -21.52 -4.11
N ALA A 19 5.16 -22.02 -5.24
CA ALA A 19 5.76 -23.34 -5.26
C ALA A 19 7.12 -23.26 -4.54
N ALA A 20 7.41 -24.19 -3.65
CA ALA A 20 8.63 -24.18 -2.84
C ALA A 20 9.88 -24.51 -3.67
N LEU A 21 10.81 -23.56 -3.80
CA LEU A 21 12.29 -23.67 -3.85
C LEU A 21 12.84 -22.34 -4.39
N ASP A 22 13.81 -21.70 -3.71
CA ASP A 22 14.69 -20.63 -4.21
C ASP A 22 14.31 -19.98 -5.56
N ASP A 23 13.56 -18.87 -5.52
CA ASP A 23 13.04 -18.08 -6.67
C ASP A 23 12.54 -18.93 -7.87
N PRO A 24 11.51 -19.78 -7.68
CA PRO A 24 11.01 -20.59 -8.78
C PRO A 24 10.22 -19.68 -9.72
N PRO A 25 10.37 -19.88 -11.03
CA PRO A 25 9.75 -19.00 -12.00
C PRO A 25 8.23 -19.18 -11.93
N VAL A 26 7.52 -18.09 -11.67
CA VAL A 26 6.07 -18.04 -11.58
C VAL A 26 5.53 -18.10 -13.00
N ARG A 27 4.69 -19.11 -13.26
CA ARG A 27 3.98 -19.20 -14.53
C ARG A 27 2.78 -18.27 -14.48
N VAL A 28 2.82 -17.25 -15.34
CA VAL A 28 1.71 -16.32 -15.53
C VAL A 28 0.58 -17.10 -16.20
N THR A 29 -0.52 -17.35 -15.49
CA THR A 29 -1.66 -18.12 -16.04
C THR A 29 -2.59 -17.26 -16.87
N GLU A 30 -2.53 -15.94 -16.72
CA GLU A 30 -3.42 -14.95 -17.34
C GLU A 30 -2.63 -13.71 -17.70
N ASP A 31 -3.08 -12.93 -18.68
CA ASP A 31 -2.43 -11.68 -19.06
C ASP A 31 -2.42 -10.71 -17.87
N ILE A 32 -1.20 -10.35 -17.45
CA ILE A 32 -0.95 -9.39 -16.37
C ILE A 32 -0.68 -8.04 -17.00
N TYR A 33 -1.53 -7.07 -16.67
CA TYR A 33 -1.37 -5.69 -17.08
C TYR A 33 -0.88 -4.85 -15.90
N VAL A 34 0.11 -3.99 -16.12
CA VAL A 34 0.48 -2.92 -15.19
C VAL A 34 -0.31 -1.67 -15.55
N SER A 35 -0.96 -1.05 -14.56
CA SER A 35 -1.52 0.29 -14.74
C SER A 35 -0.48 1.33 -14.33
N GLU A 36 0.10 2.02 -15.32
CA GLU A 36 0.87 3.23 -15.07
C GLU A 36 -0.07 4.44 -15.11
N PRO A 37 -0.14 5.27 -14.05
CA PRO A 37 -0.77 6.57 -14.16
C PRO A 37 0.08 7.42 -15.11
N TYR A 38 -0.36 7.55 -16.36
CA TYR A 38 0.29 8.44 -17.32
C TYR A 38 -0.17 9.87 -17.07
N GLY A 39 0.37 10.49 -16.03
CA GLY A 39 0.28 11.93 -15.82
C GLY A 39 1.45 12.62 -16.50
N ARG A 40 1.33 12.94 -17.80
CA ARG A 40 2.10 14.07 -18.32
C ARG A 40 1.51 15.30 -17.61
N GLY A 41 2.29 16.01 -16.81
CA GLY A 41 1.82 17.04 -15.86
C GLY A 41 1.16 18.29 -16.49
N ASP A 42 0.20 18.11 -17.39
CA ASP A 42 -0.41 19.11 -18.26
C ASP A 42 -1.95 19.16 -18.16
N GLY A 43 -2.58 18.45 -17.20
CA GLY A 43 -4.00 18.63 -16.87
C GLY A 43 -5.03 18.07 -17.86
N GLN A 44 -4.68 17.07 -18.68
CA GLN A 44 -5.62 16.36 -19.56
C GLN A 44 -6.14 15.07 -18.89
N PRO A 45 -7.42 14.66 -19.06
CA PRO A 45 -8.06 13.62 -18.23
C PRO A 45 -7.25 12.32 -18.18
N GLU A 46 -6.98 11.89 -16.95
CA GLU A 46 -6.12 10.77 -16.60
C GLU A 46 -6.69 9.44 -17.11
N GLY A 47 -6.28 9.04 -18.31
CA GLY A 47 -6.49 7.68 -18.79
C GLY A 47 -5.42 6.75 -18.23
N SER A 48 -5.81 5.72 -17.47
CA SER A 48 -4.89 4.65 -17.05
C SER A 48 -4.48 3.82 -18.27
N LYS A 49 -3.22 3.92 -18.72
CA LYS A 49 -2.71 2.97 -19.72
C LYS A 49 -2.36 1.67 -19.01
N ARG A 50 -3.06 0.60 -19.41
CA ARG A 50 -2.76 -0.79 -19.03
C ARG A 50 -1.72 -1.31 -20.02
N PHE A 51 -0.47 -1.43 -19.59
CA PHE A 51 0.57 -2.08 -20.40
C PHE A 51 0.59 -3.56 -20.05
N LEU A 52 0.50 -4.43 -21.07
CA LEU A 52 0.66 -5.87 -20.89
C LEU A 52 2.09 -6.13 -20.43
N LEU A 53 2.25 -6.41 -19.15
CA LEU A 53 3.54 -6.61 -18.51
C LEU A 53 4.02 -8.05 -18.75
N TYR A 54 3.11 -9.01 -18.58
CA TYR A 54 3.36 -10.42 -18.84
C TYR A 54 2.17 -11.07 -19.53
N GLN A 55 2.44 -11.81 -20.60
CA GLN A 55 1.44 -12.63 -21.28
C GLN A 55 1.11 -13.91 -20.51
N ALA A 56 -0.13 -14.36 -20.65
CA ALA A 56 -0.55 -15.69 -20.23
C ALA A 56 0.35 -16.75 -20.87
N GLY A 57 0.93 -17.61 -20.04
CA GLY A 57 1.87 -18.66 -20.42
C GLY A 57 3.34 -18.31 -20.20
N THR A 58 3.68 -17.04 -19.99
CA THR A 58 5.08 -16.62 -19.74
C THR A 58 5.53 -17.05 -18.35
N VAL A 59 6.71 -17.64 -18.25
CA VAL A 59 7.31 -17.98 -16.96
C VAL A 59 8.28 -16.87 -16.58
N VAL A 60 8.01 -16.17 -15.47
CA VAL A 60 8.83 -15.05 -15.01
C VAL A 60 9.30 -15.27 -13.57
N PRO A 61 10.54 -14.91 -13.24
CA PRO A 61 11.05 -15.08 -11.88
C PRO A 61 10.26 -14.21 -10.90
N ARG A 62 10.10 -14.70 -9.68
CA ARG A 62 9.30 -14.03 -8.64
C ARG A 62 9.85 -12.65 -8.33
N SER A 63 11.18 -12.51 -8.34
CA SER A 63 11.88 -11.23 -8.19
C SER A 63 11.49 -10.16 -9.24
N ASN A 64 11.13 -10.56 -10.47
CA ASN A 64 10.65 -9.62 -11.49
C ASN A 64 9.22 -9.16 -11.21
N ILE A 65 8.36 -10.06 -10.73
CA ILE A 65 7.02 -9.69 -10.28
C ILE A 65 7.11 -8.76 -9.06
N ASP A 66 8.00 -9.04 -8.10
CA ASP A 66 8.26 -8.17 -6.94
C ASP A 66 8.68 -6.76 -7.36
N ARG A 67 9.64 -6.64 -8.29
CA ARG A 67 10.07 -5.35 -8.86
C ARG A 67 9.00 -4.63 -9.65
N ALA A 68 8.00 -5.34 -10.17
CA ALA A 68 6.88 -4.74 -10.88
C ALA A 68 5.88 -4.07 -9.92
N PHE A 69 5.86 -4.47 -8.65
CA PHE A 69 5.09 -3.81 -7.63
C PHE A 69 5.95 -2.74 -6.94
N THR A 70 5.71 -1.46 -7.26
CA THR A 70 6.38 -0.38 -6.54
C THR A 70 5.81 -0.29 -5.12
N ALA A 71 6.61 -0.69 -4.13
CA ALA A 71 6.22 -0.60 -2.74
C ALA A 71 5.97 0.85 -2.32
N ALA A 72 4.86 1.07 -1.62
CA ALA A 72 4.57 2.38 -1.09
C ALA A 72 5.59 2.73 0.01
N THR A 73 6.07 3.96 0.02
CA THR A 73 7.07 4.41 0.98
C THR A 73 6.49 5.49 1.85
N VAL A 74 6.67 5.39 3.16
CA VAL A 74 6.26 6.43 4.11
C VAL A 74 7.43 7.34 4.41
N ASN A 75 7.36 8.59 3.95
CA ASN A 75 8.37 9.61 4.19
C ASN A 75 8.10 10.32 5.52
N ALA A 76 6.87 10.77 5.73
CA ALA A 76 6.50 11.55 6.91
C ALA A 76 5.09 11.22 7.39
N ILE A 77 4.89 11.32 8.70
CA ILE A 77 3.59 11.19 9.35
C ILE A 77 3.39 12.47 10.16
N SER A 78 2.22 13.10 10.06
CA SER A 78 1.90 14.28 10.84
C SER A 78 0.41 14.38 11.13
N PRO A 79 -0.01 14.57 12.40
CA PRO A 79 0.82 14.51 13.60
C PRO A 79 1.31 13.08 13.90
N THR A 80 2.52 12.95 14.47
CA THR A 80 3.04 11.67 14.99
C THR A 80 2.57 11.38 16.42
N LYS A 81 1.66 12.20 16.96
CA LYS A 81 1.16 12.09 18.33
C LYS A 81 -0.34 12.34 18.35
N GLY A 82 -1.05 11.67 19.24
CA GLY A 82 -2.47 11.93 19.45
C GLY A 82 -3.06 11.09 20.56
N SER A 83 -4.35 11.28 20.83
CA SER A 83 -5.00 10.67 21.99
C SER A 83 -5.12 9.15 21.85
N ALA A 84 -4.78 8.41 22.92
CA ALA A 84 -5.00 6.96 23.04
C ALA A 84 -6.48 6.55 22.87
N ALA A 85 -7.42 7.48 23.10
CA ALA A 85 -8.84 7.26 22.81
C ALA A 85 -9.15 7.09 21.30
N GLY A 86 -8.19 7.39 20.42
CA GLY A 86 -8.37 7.36 18.98
C GLY A 86 -9.10 8.60 18.45
N GLY A 87 -9.32 8.61 17.14
CA GLY A 87 -9.99 9.71 16.44
C GLY A 87 -9.06 10.82 15.96
N THR A 88 -7.75 10.68 16.14
CA THR A 88 -6.78 11.64 15.62
C THR A 88 -6.60 11.39 14.12
N THR A 89 -6.92 12.37 13.30
CA THR A 89 -6.64 12.31 11.86
C THR A 89 -5.15 12.56 11.66
N ILE A 90 -4.45 11.58 11.09
CA ILE A 90 -3.06 11.70 10.70
C ILE A 90 -2.94 11.78 9.19
N THR A 91 -2.01 12.60 8.72
CA THR A 91 -1.61 12.70 7.33
C THR A 91 -0.30 11.93 7.15
N ILE A 92 -0.33 10.93 6.28
CA ILE A 92 0.84 10.16 5.87
C ILE A 92 1.26 10.65 4.50
N LYS A 93 2.48 11.16 4.40
CA LYS A 93 3.13 11.59 3.16
C LYS A 93 4.18 10.58 2.75
N GLY A 94 4.24 10.30 1.46
CA GLY A 94 5.01 9.19 0.94
C GLY A 94 5.11 9.17 -0.57
N GLU A 95 5.35 7.99 -1.11
CA GLU A 95 5.34 7.70 -2.54
C GLU A 95 4.59 6.38 -2.79
N HIS A 96 3.88 6.28 -3.92
CA HIS A 96 3.11 5.11 -4.33
C HIS A 96 2.01 4.67 -3.33
N LEU A 97 1.47 5.62 -2.56
CA LEU A 97 0.40 5.43 -1.57
C LEU A 97 -0.97 5.14 -2.20
N ASP A 98 -1.12 5.25 -3.52
CA ASP A 98 -2.35 4.91 -4.25
C ASP A 98 -2.70 3.42 -4.22
N GLY A 99 -1.69 2.57 -3.97
CA GLY A 99 -1.85 1.14 -3.83
C GLY A 99 -2.33 0.71 -2.43
N VAL A 100 -2.28 1.59 -1.44
CA VAL A 100 -2.57 1.26 -0.04
C VAL A 100 -4.05 0.95 0.13
N SER A 101 -4.36 -0.23 0.64
CA SER A 101 -5.74 -0.68 0.88
C SER A 101 -6.10 -0.66 2.36
N ALA A 102 -5.13 -0.82 3.25
CA ALA A 102 -5.32 -0.73 4.69
C ALA A 102 -4.11 -0.11 5.38
N VAL A 103 -4.35 0.53 6.51
CA VAL A 103 -3.31 1.06 7.40
C VAL A 103 -3.63 0.61 8.82
N SER A 104 -2.65 0.11 9.54
CA SER A 104 -2.73 -0.39 10.90
C SER A 104 -1.74 0.33 11.80
N PHE A 105 -2.13 0.54 13.05
CA PHE A 105 -1.36 1.17 14.11
C PHE A 105 -1.09 0.13 15.19
N GLY A 106 0.09 -0.49 15.14
CA GLY A 106 0.44 -1.66 15.94
C GLY A 106 -0.52 -2.81 15.62
N ALA A 107 -1.28 -3.25 16.62
CA ALA A 107 -2.27 -4.31 16.46
C ALA A 107 -3.65 -3.83 15.97
N THR A 108 -3.87 -2.53 15.77
CA THR A 108 -5.22 -1.98 15.53
C THR A 108 -5.33 -1.30 14.17
N ALA A 109 -6.29 -1.71 13.35
CA ALA A 109 -6.52 -1.10 12.04
C ALA A 109 -7.03 0.35 12.15
N GLY A 110 -6.46 1.25 11.34
CA GLY A 110 -6.94 2.60 11.10
C GLY A 110 -8.33 2.62 10.48
N THR A 111 -9.08 3.67 10.80
CA THR A 111 -10.40 3.93 10.20
C THR A 111 -10.35 5.19 9.33
N GLU A 112 -11.34 5.40 8.47
CA GLU A 112 -11.38 6.61 7.60
C GLU A 112 -10.12 6.80 6.74
N LEU A 113 -9.55 5.72 6.19
CA LEU A 113 -8.48 5.83 5.19
C LEU A 113 -9.00 6.58 3.95
N ARG A 114 -8.45 7.76 3.69
CA ARG A 114 -8.69 8.55 2.49
C ARG A 114 -7.38 8.82 1.78
N ILE A 115 -7.22 8.24 0.61
CA ILE A 115 -6.08 8.51 -0.25
C ILE A 115 -6.39 9.79 -1.03
N HIS A 116 -5.61 10.84 -0.80
CA HIS A 116 -5.74 12.08 -1.57
C HIS A 116 -4.99 11.93 -2.89
N SER A 117 -3.76 11.41 -2.83
CA SER A 117 -2.86 11.24 -3.97
C SER A 117 -1.90 10.07 -3.72
N ALA A 118 -1.16 9.64 -4.75
CA ALA A 118 -0.09 8.65 -4.60
C ALA A 118 1.04 9.07 -3.64
N ASN A 119 1.06 10.32 -3.17
CA ASN A 119 2.05 10.84 -2.24
C ASN A 119 1.45 11.34 -0.93
N GLU A 120 0.13 11.30 -0.78
CA GLU A 120 -0.56 11.83 0.39
C GLU A 120 -1.85 11.05 0.68
N LEU A 121 -1.94 10.50 1.88
CA LEU A 121 -3.16 9.89 2.40
C LEU A 121 -3.45 10.42 3.81
N THR A 122 -4.71 10.41 4.19
CA THR A 122 -5.16 10.66 5.54
C THR A 122 -5.80 9.40 6.11
N VAL A 123 -5.59 9.15 7.39
CA VAL A 123 -6.18 8.02 8.09
C VAL A 123 -6.44 8.43 9.53
N LYS A 124 -7.51 7.90 10.11
CA LYS A 124 -7.88 8.16 11.49
C LYS A 124 -7.37 7.04 12.38
N THR A 125 -6.66 7.45 13.43
CA THR A 125 -6.13 6.50 14.41
C THR A 125 -7.29 5.87 15.19
N PRO A 126 -7.26 4.55 15.42
CA PRO A 126 -8.23 3.88 16.28
C PRO A 126 -7.90 4.12 17.76
N SER A 127 -8.78 3.71 18.67
CA SER A 127 -8.46 3.66 20.10
C SER A 127 -7.39 2.61 20.34
N GLY A 128 -6.34 2.95 21.09
CA GLY A 128 -5.21 2.07 21.36
C GLY A 128 -4.58 2.32 22.73
N GLU A 129 -3.55 1.55 23.05
CA GLU A 129 -2.77 1.76 24.27
C GLU A 129 -1.83 2.96 24.11
N ALA A 130 -1.59 3.68 25.21
CA ALA A 130 -0.63 4.77 25.24
C ALA A 130 0.80 4.25 25.05
N GLY A 131 1.54 4.85 24.11
CA GLY A 131 2.88 4.41 23.75
C GLY A 131 3.21 4.62 22.27
N ALA A 132 4.47 4.40 21.91
CA ALA A 132 4.92 4.42 20.52
C ALA A 132 4.42 3.16 19.80
N VAL A 133 3.74 3.35 18.67
CA VAL A 133 3.20 2.29 17.83
C VAL A 133 3.82 2.32 16.44
N THR A 134 4.01 1.12 15.88
CA THR A 134 4.45 0.93 14.50
C THR A 134 3.26 1.15 13.57
N VAL A 135 3.44 1.93 12.50
CA VAL A 135 2.40 2.12 11.49
C VAL A 135 2.67 1.17 10.34
N GLU A 136 1.76 0.23 10.10
CA GLU A 136 1.85 -0.74 9.01
C GLU A 136 0.86 -0.39 7.90
N LEU A 137 1.32 -0.27 6.67
CA LEU A 137 0.50 -0.04 5.51
C LEU A 137 0.46 -1.33 4.71
N ALA A 138 -0.73 -1.77 4.34
CA ALA A 138 -0.95 -2.92 3.47
C ALA A 138 -1.31 -2.42 2.08
N ASP A 139 -0.44 -2.70 1.13
CA ASP A 139 -0.66 -2.41 -0.28
C ASP A 139 -0.57 -3.69 -1.12
N ASP A 140 -0.72 -3.52 -2.43
CA ASP A 140 -0.72 -4.62 -3.39
C ASP A 140 0.64 -5.33 -3.50
N SER A 141 1.72 -4.59 -3.27
CA SER A 141 3.11 -5.04 -3.28
C SER A 141 3.50 -5.83 -2.02
N GLY A 142 2.84 -5.56 -0.90
CA GLY A 142 3.16 -6.15 0.40
C GLY A 142 2.75 -5.30 1.59
N LEU A 143 3.46 -5.53 2.69
CA LEU A 143 3.29 -4.81 3.95
C LEU A 143 4.48 -3.87 4.15
N ILE A 144 4.20 -2.62 4.48
CA ILE A 144 5.19 -1.57 4.73
C ILE A 144 5.07 -1.17 6.18
N SER A 145 6.07 -1.50 6.99
CA SER A 145 6.08 -1.19 8.42
C SER A 145 6.96 0.03 8.70
N LYS A 146 6.40 1.02 9.40
CA LYS A 146 7.09 2.21 9.89
C LYS A 146 7.19 2.17 11.41
N THR A 147 8.34 1.74 11.92
CA THR A 147 8.62 1.66 13.35
C THR A 147 8.54 3.04 14.01
N SER A 148 7.84 3.13 15.15
CA SER A 148 7.60 4.40 15.87
C SER A 148 7.02 5.51 15.00
N GLY A 149 6.10 5.15 14.09
CA GLY A 149 5.44 6.11 13.21
C GLY A 149 4.43 7.01 13.92
N PHE A 150 3.86 6.55 15.05
CA PHE A 150 2.89 7.30 15.83
C PHE A 150 3.01 7.01 17.34
N THR A 151 2.66 7.97 18.19
CA THR A 151 2.68 7.85 19.64
C THR A 151 1.32 8.21 20.22
N TYR A 152 0.68 7.26 20.89
CA TYR A 152 -0.54 7.51 21.65
C TYR A 152 -0.21 8.15 22.99
N GLU A 153 -0.75 9.33 23.22
CA GLU A 153 -0.72 10.02 24.50
C GLU A 153 -1.91 9.54 25.34
N ALA A 154 -1.61 9.04 26.54
CA ALA A 154 -2.66 8.65 27.49
C ALA A 154 -3.58 9.85 27.76
N PRO A 155 -4.90 9.66 27.86
CA PRO A 155 -5.74 10.70 28.43
C PRO A 155 -5.19 11.02 29.82
N ALA A 156 -4.90 12.30 30.08
CA ALA A 156 -4.50 12.75 31.40
C ALA A 156 -5.66 12.46 32.37
N GLY A 157 -5.61 11.28 33.00
CA GLY A 157 -6.52 10.92 34.08
C GLY A 157 -6.20 11.83 35.26
N GLY A 158 -7.09 12.78 35.51
CA GLY A 158 -7.19 13.51 36.78
C GLY A 158 -7.97 12.70 37.81
#